data_AF-A0A965P4H7-F1
#
_entry.id   AF-A0A965P4H7-F1
#
_cell.length_a   1.000
_cell.length_b   1.000
_cell.length_c   1.000
_cell.angle_alpha   90.00
_cell.angle_beta   90.00
_cell.angle_gamma   90.00
#
_symmetry.space_group_name_H-M   'P 1'
#
loop_
_entity.id
_entity.type
_entity.pdbx_description
1 polymer ?
#
loop_
_entity_poly.entity_id
_entity_poly.type
_entity_poly.pdbx_seq_one_letter_code
_entity_poly.pdbx_strand_id
1 'polypeptide(L)'
;MQFTLTEVATQVAMPLHLEDPVSAGQIAMDMLQPKDTPTIRTPEEAFVVLNALLAGLLDNELYAEAAKLLWKPSQFSAEPESVRNIFDALFSESQILVQGAASMGKSFSIGVWMYLDWRRDPENTNVLVVGPSENHLQQNLFSHLVSLHNNSAIPGPGSPTNLCIALNPHDQYAGIKGVVIPLGKKSAGRLQGVKVKPRKTPHPKLGRMTRLRVILEEAENIHVGVWEDLINLSANAANSVQFKVVAAYNPKDRSSPVGIRAEPENGWGSVDIETSFSWRTKRGWKLVRLDGHRSENVLKGQEIFPGMQTTRGLEAVTLQAGGARTAGWFTMARGWYPEDAIDTVVIPPALLKDEAMRGEYIWAEEPQPCGFLDVALEGGDNAILCVGRFGKAYGLKRHPDLQHPDGEQTYFKNPDNRRLYRNCLQVDQLIKFPKGRTEDLVDSAKKACDSLGIKAEFLGVDRTGNGAGVHDLLRSRMGDSVKGVNASESSTEMRILAEDTKLPCDEYTLLATELWFATRKWLDVGVAKIGPAVPSTPLVDELGGRRFIQPHGNPRVKVESKREYKSRGHKSPDHADALTGLIHTVRMQSNVLQSFSGRDGKEDVQPMKQRVDVTNRFQRLD
;
A
#
# COMPACT_ATOMS: atom_id res chain seq x y z
N MET A 1 37.59 -9.72 -40.75
CA MET A 1 36.73 -8.73 -40.08
C MET A 1 36.72 -9.14 -38.61
N GLN A 2 37.06 -8.24 -37.67
CA GLN A 2 37.15 -8.59 -36.26
C GLN A 2 35.76 -8.43 -35.64
N PHE A 3 35.16 -9.52 -35.16
CA PHE A 3 33.85 -9.49 -34.53
C PHE A 3 33.90 -8.75 -33.19
N THR A 4 32.84 -8.01 -32.87
CA THR A 4 32.66 -7.38 -31.57
C THR A 4 32.28 -8.41 -30.51
N LEU A 5 32.55 -8.13 -29.23
CA LEU A 5 32.17 -9.04 -28.13
C LEU A 5 30.65 -9.29 -28.08
N THR A 6 29.83 -8.30 -28.45
CA THR A 6 28.37 -8.42 -28.51
C THR A 6 27.91 -9.40 -29.60
N GLU A 7 28.53 -9.34 -30.79
CA GLU A 7 28.25 -10.28 -31.87
C GLU A 7 28.64 -11.71 -31.49
N VAL A 8 29.82 -11.88 -30.86
CA VAL A 8 30.27 -13.18 -30.36
C VAL A 8 29.30 -13.71 -29.31
N ALA A 9 28.93 -12.90 -28.31
CA ALA A 9 28.00 -13.33 -27.26
C ALA A 9 26.65 -13.78 -27.81
N THR A 10 26.15 -13.11 -28.85
CA THR A 10 24.88 -13.44 -29.50
C THR A 10 24.94 -14.82 -30.17
N GLN A 11 26.02 -15.15 -30.87
CA GLN A 11 26.19 -16.45 -31.54
C GLN A 11 26.43 -17.60 -30.54
N VAL A 12 27.09 -17.30 -29.41
CA VAL A 12 27.47 -18.29 -28.39
C VAL A 12 26.31 -18.64 -27.44
N ALA A 13 25.36 -17.73 -27.22
CA ALA A 13 24.27 -17.91 -26.27
C ALA A 13 23.36 -19.11 -26.60
N MET A 14 23.02 -19.33 -27.86
CA MET A 14 22.08 -20.40 -28.24
C MET A 14 22.66 -21.81 -27.98
N PRO A 15 23.87 -22.17 -28.42
CA PRO A 15 24.48 -23.45 -28.07
C PRO A 15 24.63 -23.68 -26.56
N LEU A 16 24.99 -22.65 -25.79
CA LEU A 16 25.04 -22.73 -24.32
C LEU A 16 23.68 -23.11 -23.70
N HIS A 17 22.60 -22.49 -24.18
CA HIS A 17 21.25 -22.76 -23.69
C HIS A 17 20.71 -24.14 -24.10
N LEU A 18 21.33 -24.77 -25.09
CA LEU A 18 21.10 -26.15 -25.51
C LEU A 18 22.03 -27.15 -24.80
N GLU A 19 22.75 -26.71 -23.76
CA GLU A 19 23.67 -27.54 -22.97
C GLU A 19 24.83 -28.12 -23.80
N ASP A 20 25.26 -27.39 -24.84
CA ASP A 20 26.41 -27.73 -25.68
C ASP A 20 27.56 -26.71 -25.51
N PRO A 21 28.32 -26.80 -24.40
CA PRO A 21 29.43 -25.89 -24.15
C PRO A 21 30.57 -26.06 -25.16
N VAL A 22 30.77 -27.26 -25.72
CA VAL A 22 31.85 -27.55 -26.68
C VAL A 22 31.67 -26.73 -27.96
N SER A 23 30.48 -26.78 -28.57
CA SER A 23 30.18 -25.97 -29.75
C SER A 23 30.20 -24.48 -29.44
N ALA A 24 29.67 -24.08 -28.29
CA ALA A 24 29.70 -22.70 -27.83
C ALA A 24 31.13 -22.15 -27.72
N GLY A 25 32.02 -22.91 -27.08
CA GLY A 25 33.42 -22.57 -26.92
C GLY A 25 34.14 -22.47 -28.26
N GLN A 26 33.88 -23.40 -29.19
CA GLN A 26 34.49 -23.38 -30.52
C GLN A 26 34.07 -22.14 -31.31
N ILE A 27 32.78 -21.81 -31.33
CA ILE A 27 32.26 -20.58 -31.98
C ILE A 27 32.92 -19.33 -31.40
N ALA A 28 33.00 -19.25 -30.07
CA ALA A 28 33.65 -18.12 -29.41
C ALA A 28 35.11 -17.98 -29.85
N MET A 29 35.85 -19.08 -29.90
CA MET A 29 37.26 -19.08 -30.25
C MET A 29 37.49 -18.73 -31.72
N ASP A 30 36.71 -19.28 -32.64
CA ASP A 30 36.81 -19.02 -34.08
C ASP A 30 36.54 -17.55 -34.40
N MET A 31 35.57 -16.93 -33.72
CA MET A 31 35.23 -15.53 -33.93
C MET A 31 36.24 -14.57 -33.27
N LEU A 32 36.83 -14.94 -32.13
CA LEU A 32 37.81 -14.10 -31.41
C LEU A 32 39.24 -14.23 -31.96
N GLN A 33 39.63 -15.42 -32.43
CA GLN A 33 40.95 -15.74 -32.95
C GLN A 33 40.86 -16.60 -34.24
N PRO A 34 40.63 -15.97 -35.40
CA PRO A 34 40.33 -16.69 -36.65
C PRO A 34 41.55 -17.37 -37.33
N LYS A 35 42.74 -17.41 -36.70
CA LYS A 35 43.94 -18.06 -37.25
C LYS A 35 44.48 -19.11 -36.28
N ASP A 36 44.66 -20.34 -36.77
CA ASP A 36 45.23 -21.50 -36.06
C ASP A 36 44.56 -21.80 -34.71
N THR A 37 43.23 -21.77 -34.71
CA THR A 37 42.40 -22.01 -33.54
C THR A 37 42.40 -23.52 -33.21
N PRO A 38 42.87 -23.95 -32.01
CA PRO A 38 42.83 -25.35 -31.65
C PRO A 38 41.39 -25.86 -31.62
N THR A 39 41.14 -27.16 -31.82
CA THR A 39 39.78 -27.71 -31.69
C THR A 39 39.47 -27.95 -30.22
N ILE A 40 38.37 -27.38 -29.72
CA ILE A 40 37.84 -27.70 -28.39
C ILE A 40 37.16 -29.06 -28.43
N ARG A 41 37.56 -29.95 -27.52
CA ARG A 41 37.07 -31.33 -27.47
C ARG A 41 36.34 -31.65 -26.18
N THR A 42 36.57 -30.89 -25.12
CA THR A 42 35.92 -31.15 -23.82
C THR A 42 35.19 -29.92 -23.28
N PRO A 43 34.17 -30.11 -22.42
CA PRO A 43 33.51 -29.01 -21.72
C PRO A 43 34.48 -28.15 -20.90
N GLU A 44 35.52 -28.74 -20.31
CA GLU A 44 36.52 -28.00 -19.52
C GLU A 44 37.30 -27.01 -20.39
N GLU A 45 37.76 -27.45 -21.57
CA GLU A 45 38.42 -26.59 -22.56
C GLU A 45 37.48 -25.47 -23.03
N ALA A 46 36.21 -25.80 -23.29
CA ALA A 46 35.19 -24.83 -23.65
C ALA A 46 35.01 -23.78 -22.55
N PHE A 47 34.85 -24.20 -21.30
CA PHE A 47 34.60 -23.28 -20.19
C PHE A 47 35.78 -22.34 -19.93
N VAL A 48 37.02 -22.71 -20.27
CA VAL A 48 38.15 -21.77 -20.23
C VAL A 48 37.92 -20.60 -21.19
N VAL A 49 37.55 -20.89 -22.45
CA VAL A 49 37.28 -19.86 -23.47
C VAL A 49 36.05 -19.03 -23.12
N LEU A 50 34.97 -19.70 -22.69
CA LEU A 50 33.71 -19.05 -22.33
C LEU A 50 33.85 -18.14 -21.11
N ASN A 51 34.64 -18.53 -20.09
CA ASN A 51 34.95 -17.67 -18.96
C ASN A 51 35.79 -16.45 -19.39
N ALA A 52 36.71 -16.61 -20.34
CA ALA A 52 37.47 -15.48 -20.89
C ALA A 52 36.57 -14.50 -21.65
N LEU A 53 35.62 -15.00 -22.46
CA LEU A 53 34.60 -14.18 -23.13
C LEU A 53 33.74 -13.44 -22.11
N LEU A 54 33.22 -14.14 -21.10
CA LEU A 54 32.42 -13.55 -20.03
C LEU A 54 33.19 -12.46 -19.28
N ALA A 55 34.45 -12.72 -18.91
CA ALA A 55 35.31 -11.74 -18.27
C ALA A 55 35.48 -10.50 -19.16
N GLY A 56 35.70 -10.69 -20.47
CA GLY A 56 35.78 -9.60 -21.45
C GLY A 56 34.50 -8.76 -21.52
N LEU A 57 33.32 -9.38 -21.48
CA LEU A 57 32.04 -8.67 -21.45
C LEU A 57 31.89 -7.84 -20.17
N LEU A 58 32.11 -8.47 -19.02
CA LEU A 58 32.00 -7.82 -17.71
C LEU A 58 33.00 -6.67 -17.55
N ASP A 59 34.22 -6.82 -18.07
CA ASP A 59 35.23 -5.76 -18.01
C ASP A 59 34.92 -4.55 -18.90
N ASN A 60 34.10 -4.73 -19.92
CA ASN A 60 33.60 -3.66 -20.78
C ASN A 60 32.17 -3.23 -20.40
N GLU A 61 31.68 -3.64 -19.23
CA GLU A 61 30.37 -3.25 -18.69
C GLU A 61 29.19 -3.69 -19.57
N LEU A 62 29.40 -4.70 -20.42
CA LEU A 62 28.40 -5.33 -21.29
C LEU A 62 27.57 -6.37 -20.50
N TYR A 63 26.88 -5.90 -19.47
CA TYR A 63 26.20 -6.79 -18.50
C TYR A 63 24.94 -7.42 -19.09
N ALA A 64 24.27 -6.76 -20.03
CA ALA A 64 23.11 -7.33 -20.71
C ALA A 64 23.53 -8.55 -21.56
N GLU A 65 24.65 -8.46 -22.25
CA GLU A 65 25.27 -9.50 -23.06
C GLU A 65 25.81 -10.63 -22.18
N ALA A 66 26.47 -10.29 -21.06
CA ALA A 66 26.89 -11.27 -20.07
C ALA A 66 25.69 -12.05 -19.51
N ALA A 67 24.60 -11.38 -19.18
CA ALA A 67 23.38 -12.02 -18.69
C ALA A 67 22.78 -12.98 -19.73
N LYS A 68 22.79 -12.61 -21.03
CA LYS A 68 22.33 -13.46 -22.14
C LYS A 68 23.16 -14.74 -22.32
N LEU A 69 24.43 -14.74 -21.92
CA LEU A 69 25.26 -15.96 -21.93
C LEU A 69 24.97 -16.86 -20.73
N LEU A 70 24.65 -16.27 -19.58
CA LEU A 70 24.50 -17.01 -18.34
C LEU A 70 23.10 -17.61 -18.20
N TRP A 71 22.07 -16.96 -18.73
CA TRP A 71 20.68 -17.31 -18.45
C TRP A 71 19.79 -17.24 -19.68
N LYS A 72 18.85 -18.19 -19.75
CA LYS A 72 17.78 -18.21 -20.74
C LYS A 72 16.86 -16.99 -20.55
N PRO A 73 16.19 -16.51 -21.61
CA PRO A 73 15.23 -15.41 -21.49
C PRO A 73 14.10 -15.66 -20.46
N SER A 74 13.74 -16.92 -20.22
CA SER A 74 12.77 -17.32 -19.19
C SER A 74 13.28 -17.17 -17.75
N GLN A 75 14.60 -17.12 -17.56
CA GLN A 75 15.24 -16.92 -16.26
C GLN A 75 15.51 -15.43 -16.02
N PHE A 76 16.04 -14.71 -17.02
CA PHE A 76 16.25 -13.27 -16.96
C PHE A 76 16.35 -12.67 -18.37
N SER A 77 15.79 -11.46 -18.54
CA SER A 77 15.96 -10.66 -19.75
C SER A 77 16.34 -9.23 -19.37
N ALA A 78 17.38 -8.71 -20.04
CA ALA A 78 17.82 -7.31 -19.92
C ALA A 78 17.07 -6.37 -20.88
N GLU A 79 16.17 -6.90 -21.70
CA GLU A 79 15.45 -6.14 -22.73
C GLU A 79 14.33 -5.22 -22.22
N PRO A 80 13.62 -5.50 -21.10
CA PRO A 80 12.59 -4.59 -20.62
C PRO A 80 13.16 -3.21 -20.27
N GLU A 81 12.41 -2.15 -20.60
CA GLU A 81 12.77 -0.74 -20.35
C GLU A 81 13.07 -0.51 -18.87
N SER A 82 12.30 -1.12 -17.97
CA SER A 82 12.53 -1.01 -16.53
C SER A 82 13.88 -1.58 -16.09
N VAL A 83 14.34 -2.67 -16.72
CA VAL A 83 15.63 -3.30 -16.43
C VAL A 83 16.76 -2.43 -16.95
N ARG A 84 16.65 -1.94 -18.18
CA ARG A 84 17.62 -1.00 -18.78
C ARG A 84 17.79 0.26 -17.93
N ASN A 85 16.68 0.88 -17.53
CA ASN A 85 16.70 2.09 -16.70
C ASN A 85 17.40 1.85 -15.34
N ILE A 86 17.22 0.67 -14.73
CA ILE A 86 17.94 0.29 -13.51
C ILE A 86 19.43 0.12 -13.80
N PHE A 87 19.79 -0.60 -14.87
CA PHE A 87 21.19 -0.85 -15.24
C PHE A 87 21.92 0.46 -15.55
N ASP A 88 21.32 1.35 -16.33
CA ASP A 88 21.89 2.66 -16.68
C ASP A 88 22.18 3.50 -15.42
N ALA A 89 21.26 3.52 -14.46
CA ALA A 89 21.48 4.17 -13.17
C ALA A 89 22.60 3.49 -12.37
N LEU A 90 22.67 2.16 -12.38
CA LEU A 90 23.72 1.41 -11.70
C LEU A 90 25.10 1.59 -12.35
N PHE A 91 25.21 1.88 -13.64
CA PHE A 91 26.49 2.22 -14.26
C PHE A 91 26.94 3.64 -13.93
N SER A 92 26.01 4.59 -13.92
CA SER A 92 26.33 6.02 -13.80
C SER A 92 26.45 6.53 -12.36
N GLU A 93 25.84 5.88 -11.38
CA GLU A 93 25.61 6.48 -10.06
C GLU A 93 26.09 5.60 -8.89
N SER A 94 26.50 6.21 -7.78
CA SER A 94 26.84 5.48 -6.55
C SER A 94 25.67 5.32 -5.59
N GLN A 95 24.67 6.20 -5.67
CA GLN A 95 23.54 6.27 -4.75
C GLN A 95 22.23 6.31 -5.55
N ILE A 96 21.52 5.17 -5.57
CA ILE A 96 20.34 4.98 -6.41
C ILE A 96 19.11 4.68 -5.55
N LEU A 97 17.99 5.32 -5.88
CA LEU A 97 16.66 4.96 -5.40
C LEU A 97 15.87 4.38 -6.57
N VAL A 98 15.39 3.15 -6.44
CA VAL A 98 14.50 2.49 -7.41
C VAL A 98 13.10 2.43 -6.81
N GLN A 99 12.32 3.45 -7.13
CA GLN A 99 10.91 3.55 -6.77
C GLN A 99 10.09 2.85 -7.84
N GLY A 100 9.08 2.05 -7.50
CA GLY A 100 8.21 1.57 -8.58
C GLY A 100 7.04 0.69 -8.19
N ALA A 101 6.17 0.47 -9.16
CA ALA A 101 4.99 -0.37 -9.08
C ALA A 101 5.31 -1.85 -8.84
N ALA A 102 4.27 -2.62 -8.52
CA ALA A 102 4.36 -4.08 -8.40
C ALA A 102 4.83 -4.72 -9.72
N SER A 103 5.55 -5.84 -9.62
CA SER A 103 5.96 -6.64 -10.78
C SER A 103 6.76 -5.90 -11.87
N MET A 104 7.54 -4.88 -11.48
CA MET A 104 8.44 -4.14 -12.39
C MET A 104 9.90 -4.65 -12.36
N GLY A 105 10.15 -5.82 -11.78
CA GLY A 105 11.49 -6.43 -11.75
C GLY A 105 12.53 -5.72 -10.87
N LYS A 106 12.13 -4.81 -9.96
CA LYS A 106 13.02 -3.94 -9.15
C LYS A 106 14.17 -4.70 -8.47
N SER A 107 13.87 -5.45 -7.41
CA SER A 107 14.87 -6.14 -6.59
C SER A 107 15.64 -7.18 -7.40
N PHE A 108 14.95 -7.91 -8.27
CA PHE A 108 15.55 -8.97 -9.09
C PHE A 108 16.60 -8.41 -10.06
N SER A 109 16.28 -7.35 -10.81
CA SER A 109 17.21 -6.72 -11.75
C SER A 109 18.43 -6.14 -11.05
N ILE A 110 18.21 -5.50 -9.89
CA ILE A 110 19.31 -5.01 -9.04
C ILE A 110 20.19 -6.18 -8.61
N GLY A 111 19.59 -7.28 -8.15
CA GLY A 111 20.32 -8.48 -7.75
C GLY A 111 21.17 -9.05 -8.88
N VAL A 112 20.61 -9.16 -10.09
CA VAL A 112 21.33 -9.64 -11.28
C VAL A 112 22.53 -8.75 -11.58
N TRP A 113 22.35 -7.43 -11.62
CA TRP A 113 23.46 -6.51 -11.86
C TRP A 113 24.56 -6.66 -10.81
N MET A 114 24.19 -6.76 -9.52
CA MET A 114 25.15 -6.92 -8.43
C MET A 114 25.84 -8.29 -8.44
N TYR A 115 25.15 -9.33 -8.90
CA TYR A 115 25.74 -10.65 -9.13
C TYR A 115 26.78 -10.61 -10.25
N LEU A 116 26.48 -9.96 -11.37
CA LEU A 116 27.41 -9.78 -12.48
C LEU A 116 28.62 -8.94 -12.07
N ASP A 117 28.40 -7.87 -11.30
CA ASP A 117 29.49 -7.04 -10.77
C ASP A 117 30.37 -7.81 -9.77
N TRP A 118 29.78 -8.67 -8.94
CA TRP A 118 30.55 -9.60 -8.11
C TRP A 118 31.31 -10.62 -8.95
N ARG A 119 30.67 -11.22 -9.97
CA ARG A 119 31.27 -12.21 -10.87
C ARG A 119 32.47 -11.66 -11.64
N ARG A 120 32.49 -10.35 -11.91
CA ARG A 120 33.63 -9.64 -12.51
C ARG A 120 34.89 -9.70 -11.65
N ASP A 121 34.74 -9.70 -10.32
CA ASP A 121 35.87 -9.64 -9.39
C ASP A 121 35.50 -10.26 -8.02
N PRO A 122 35.33 -11.59 -7.96
CA PRO A 122 34.68 -12.27 -6.84
C PRO A 122 35.49 -12.27 -5.55
N GLU A 123 36.81 -12.06 -5.63
CA GLU A 123 37.73 -11.99 -4.48
C GLU A 123 37.76 -10.61 -3.82
N ASN A 124 37.30 -9.56 -4.51
CA ASN A 124 37.48 -8.18 -4.05
C ASN A 124 36.17 -7.36 -4.07
N THR A 125 35.03 -8.04 -4.19
CA THR A 125 33.70 -7.41 -4.25
C THR A 125 32.79 -8.00 -3.18
N ASN A 126 32.26 -7.15 -2.32
CA ASN A 126 31.29 -7.53 -1.29
C ASN A 126 29.93 -6.95 -1.65
N VAL A 127 28.92 -7.79 -1.75
CA VAL A 127 27.52 -7.40 -1.97
C VAL A 127 26.73 -7.73 -0.72
N LEU A 128 26.13 -6.71 -0.10
CA LEU A 128 25.28 -6.86 1.07
C LEU A 128 23.82 -6.69 0.66
N VAL A 129 23.02 -7.73 0.85
CA VAL A 129 21.58 -7.72 0.65
C VAL A 129 20.92 -7.50 1.99
N VAL A 130 20.43 -6.28 2.22
CA VAL A 130 19.86 -5.84 3.48
C VAL A 130 18.34 -5.92 3.40
N GLY A 131 17.72 -6.58 4.38
CA GLY A 131 16.27 -6.73 4.46
C GLY A 131 15.73 -6.78 5.90
N PRO A 132 14.41 -6.64 6.07
CA PRO A 132 13.77 -6.47 7.38
C PRO A 132 13.68 -7.77 8.21
N SER A 133 13.77 -8.94 7.58
CA SER A 133 13.80 -10.22 8.30
C SER A 133 14.56 -11.31 7.51
N GLU A 134 15.01 -12.34 8.23
CA GLU A 134 15.73 -13.48 7.67
C GLU A 134 14.85 -14.30 6.74
N ASN A 135 13.63 -14.62 7.18
CA ASN A 135 12.64 -15.34 6.37
C ASN A 135 12.33 -14.57 5.09
N HIS A 136 12.22 -13.24 5.16
CA HIS A 136 11.97 -12.41 3.99
C HIS A 136 13.15 -12.45 3.00
N LEU A 137 14.39 -12.33 3.47
CA LEU A 137 15.56 -12.43 2.58
C LEU A 137 15.73 -13.81 1.96
N GLN A 138 15.50 -14.88 2.74
CA GLN A 138 15.60 -16.27 2.28
C GLN A 138 14.50 -16.66 1.30
N GLN A 139 13.30 -16.10 1.42
CA GLN A 139 12.17 -16.41 0.54
C GLN A 139 12.11 -15.53 -0.73
N ASN A 140 12.84 -14.41 -0.77
CA ASN A 140 12.77 -13.42 -1.85
C ASN A 140 14.08 -13.33 -2.67
N LEU A 141 14.77 -12.19 -2.64
CA LEU A 141 15.88 -11.92 -3.57
C LEU A 141 17.03 -12.94 -3.47
N PHE A 142 17.36 -13.42 -2.28
CA PHE A 142 18.52 -14.29 -2.10
C PHE A 142 18.32 -15.69 -2.70
N SER A 143 17.13 -16.27 -2.56
CA SER A 143 16.82 -17.57 -3.19
C SER A 143 16.88 -17.48 -4.72
N HIS A 144 16.44 -16.35 -5.28
CA HIS A 144 16.57 -16.09 -6.72
C HIS A 144 18.03 -15.98 -7.16
N LEU A 145 18.89 -15.32 -6.39
CA LEU A 145 20.33 -15.25 -6.70
C LEU A 145 21.02 -16.62 -6.62
N VAL A 146 20.66 -17.44 -5.65
CA VAL A 146 21.16 -18.83 -5.55
C VAL A 146 20.67 -19.66 -6.74
N SER A 147 19.40 -19.51 -7.13
CA SER A 147 18.84 -20.16 -8.32
C SER A 147 19.58 -19.74 -9.61
N LEU A 148 19.83 -18.44 -9.80
CA LEU A 148 20.60 -17.94 -10.95
C LEU A 148 22.04 -18.45 -10.94
N HIS A 149 22.67 -18.56 -9.78
CA HIS A 149 24.02 -19.09 -9.64
C HIS A 149 24.08 -20.57 -10.04
N ASN A 150 23.16 -21.40 -9.54
CA ASN A 150 23.13 -22.84 -9.80
C ASN A 150 22.73 -23.16 -11.24
N ASN A 151 21.85 -22.35 -11.84
CA ASN A 151 21.33 -22.56 -13.20
C ASN A 151 22.04 -21.70 -14.26
N SER A 152 23.27 -21.25 -13.98
CA SER A 152 24.08 -20.46 -14.90
C SER A 152 24.71 -21.38 -15.96
N ALA A 153 24.56 -21.02 -17.24
CA ALA A 153 25.09 -21.82 -18.36
C ALA A 153 26.64 -21.90 -18.35
N ILE A 154 27.30 -20.86 -17.85
CA ILE A 154 28.73 -20.88 -17.52
C ILE A 154 28.85 -21.01 -16.00
N PRO A 155 29.45 -22.09 -15.46
CA PRO A 155 29.49 -22.35 -14.03
C PRO A 155 30.03 -21.18 -13.17
N GLY A 156 29.36 -20.95 -12.03
CA GLY A 156 29.69 -20.02 -10.94
C GLY A 156 31.03 -20.27 -10.23
N PRO A 157 31.81 -19.25 -9.79
CA PRO A 157 32.84 -19.44 -8.79
C PRO A 157 32.20 -19.50 -7.40
N GLY A 158 32.78 -20.27 -6.48
CA GLY A 158 32.32 -20.35 -5.09
C GLY A 158 31.08 -21.22 -4.92
N SER A 159 30.63 -21.36 -3.67
CA SER A 159 29.52 -22.26 -3.31
C SER A 159 28.41 -21.49 -2.59
N PRO A 160 27.14 -21.71 -2.95
CA PRO A 160 26.02 -21.09 -2.25
C PRO A 160 25.72 -21.79 -0.92
N THR A 161 25.26 -20.99 0.04
CA THR A 161 24.72 -21.39 1.36
C THR A 161 23.49 -20.52 1.66
N ASN A 162 22.82 -20.72 2.81
CA ASN A 162 21.51 -20.09 3.11
C ASN A 162 21.42 -18.57 2.89
N LEU A 163 22.51 -17.81 3.12
CA LEU A 163 22.57 -16.35 2.89
C LEU A 163 23.96 -15.90 2.42
N CYS A 164 24.72 -16.78 1.75
CA CYS A 164 26.04 -16.42 1.25
C CYS A 164 26.36 -17.13 -0.06
N ILE A 165 26.87 -16.39 -1.05
CA ILE A 165 27.54 -16.90 -2.25
C ILE A 165 28.95 -16.31 -2.23
N ALA A 166 29.97 -17.15 -2.02
CA ALA A 166 31.36 -16.68 -1.92
C ALA A 166 32.34 -17.78 -2.30
N LEU A 167 33.55 -17.37 -2.70
CA LEU A 167 34.71 -18.27 -2.86
C LEU A 167 35.11 -18.90 -1.51
N ASN A 168 35.07 -18.09 -0.45
CA ASN A 168 35.28 -18.52 0.92
C ASN A 168 34.13 -17.97 1.78
N PRO A 169 33.23 -18.80 2.31
CA PRO A 169 32.10 -18.35 3.14
C PRO A 169 32.52 -17.56 4.40
N HIS A 170 33.76 -17.73 4.88
CA HIS A 170 34.29 -17.02 6.04
C HIS A 170 34.92 -15.66 5.70
N ASP A 171 35.10 -15.34 4.42
CA ASP A 171 35.62 -14.04 4.02
C ASP A 171 34.56 -12.96 4.26
N GLN A 172 34.86 -11.97 5.10
CA GLN A 172 33.95 -10.89 5.43
C GLN A 172 33.92 -9.78 4.37
N TYR A 173 34.90 -9.73 3.46
CA TYR A 173 35.14 -8.63 2.52
C TYR A 173 34.89 -8.99 1.06
N ALA A 174 34.52 -10.24 0.77
CA ALA A 174 34.17 -10.71 -0.56
C ALA A 174 32.96 -11.66 -0.51
N GLY A 175 32.12 -11.63 -1.54
CA GLY A 175 30.92 -12.46 -1.66
C GLY A 175 29.61 -11.69 -1.65
N ILE A 176 28.51 -12.38 -1.93
CA ILE A 176 27.13 -11.89 -1.85
C ILE A 176 26.52 -12.41 -0.55
N LYS A 177 26.07 -11.54 0.35
CA LYS A 177 25.68 -11.88 1.72
C LYS A 177 24.36 -11.25 2.13
N GLY A 178 23.49 -12.02 2.76
CA GLY A 178 22.28 -11.51 3.41
C GLY A 178 22.58 -10.89 4.77
N VAL A 179 22.03 -9.70 5.02
CA VAL A 179 22.14 -8.98 6.30
C VAL A 179 20.74 -8.68 6.82
N VAL A 180 20.38 -9.31 7.94
CA VAL A 180 19.05 -9.21 8.54
C VAL A 180 19.00 -8.09 9.57
N ILE A 181 17.99 -7.20 9.45
CA ILE A 181 17.78 -6.09 10.38
C ILE A 181 16.37 -6.18 10.99
N PRO A 182 16.20 -6.84 12.14
CA PRO A 182 14.89 -7.09 12.71
C PRO A 182 14.19 -5.81 13.19
N LEU A 183 12.88 -5.71 12.93
CA LEU A 183 12.00 -4.63 13.38
C LEU A 183 11.97 -4.53 14.92
N GLY A 184 12.06 -3.31 15.46
CA GLY A 184 11.87 -3.02 16.90
C GLY A 184 13.08 -3.18 17.83
N LYS A 185 14.27 -3.52 17.33
CA LYS A 185 15.53 -3.51 18.10
C LYS A 185 16.41 -2.33 17.67
N LYS A 186 17.29 -1.83 18.57
CA LYS A 186 18.35 -0.87 18.19
C LYS A 186 19.15 -1.46 17.02
N SER A 187 18.97 -0.88 15.84
CA SER A 187 19.55 -1.35 14.56
C SER A 187 20.77 -0.54 14.13
N ALA A 188 21.13 0.51 14.89
CA ALA A 188 22.36 1.26 14.68
C ALA A 188 23.58 0.34 14.82
N GLY A 189 24.50 0.41 13.85
CA GLY A 189 25.76 -0.30 13.88
C GLY A 189 25.77 -1.70 13.28
N ARG A 190 24.72 -2.10 12.54
CA ARG A 190 24.70 -3.40 11.84
C ARG A 190 25.57 -3.43 10.59
N LEU A 191 25.86 -2.25 10.02
CA LEU A 191 26.84 -2.12 8.93
C LEU A 191 28.18 -1.56 9.44
N GLN A 192 28.35 -1.35 10.75
CA GLN A 192 29.63 -0.91 11.33
C GLN A 192 30.67 -2.03 11.20
N GLY A 193 31.85 -1.67 10.69
CA GLY A 193 32.97 -2.59 10.45
C GLY A 193 33.08 -3.09 9.00
N VAL A 194 32.04 -2.93 8.18
CA VAL A 194 32.11 -3.17 6.74
C VAL A 194 32.85 -2.01 6.09
N LYS A 195 34.04 -2.23 5.54
CA LYS A 195 34.84 -1.18 4.88
C LYS A 195 35.52 -1.72 3.63
N VAL A 196 35.73 -0.84 2.66
CA VAL A 196 36.65 -1.10 1.56
C VAL A 196 38.09 -1.18 2.09
N LYS A 197 38.91 -2.04 1.50
CA LYS A 197 40.31 -2.27 1.90
C LYS A 197 41.23 -2.26 0.69
N PRO A 198 42.54 -2.02 0.86
CA PRO A 198 43.50 -2.21 -0.22
C PRO A 198 43.50 -3.66 -0.69
N ARG A 199 43.54 -3.85 -2.02
CA ARG A 199 43.69 -5.16 -2.67
C ARG A 199 45.16 -5.58 -2.64
N LYS A 200 45.42 -6.90 -2.72
CA LYS A 200 46.79 -7.43 -2.88
C LYS A 200 47.43 -6.93 -4.18
N THR A 201 46.66 -6.99 -5.27
CA THR A 201 47.07 -6.55 -6.61
C THR A 201 46.06 -5.52 -7.13
N PRO A 202 46.51 -4.33 -7.55
CA PRO A 202 45.65 -3.34 -8.20
C PRO A 202 45.02 -3.91 -9.48
N HIS A 203 43.73 -3.70 -9.66
CA HIS A 203 43.05 -4.06 -10.90
C HIS A 203 43.20 -2.92 -11.91
N PRO A 204 43.51 -3.19 -13.20
CA PRO A 204 43.72 -2.16 -14.21
C PRO A 204 42.55 -1.18 -14.35
N LYS A 205 41.32 -1.70 -14.37
CA LYS A 205 40.08 -0.90 -14.44
C LYS A 205 39.47 -0.50 -13.09
N LEU A 206 39.47 -1.41 -12.09
CA LEU A 206 38.76 -1.22 -10.82
C LEU A 206 39.61 -0.55 -9.73
N GLY A 207 40.91 -0.39 -9.96
CA GLY A 207 41.83 0.32 -9.07
C GLY A 207 42.35 -0.51 -7.90
N ARG A 208 42.81 0.20 -6.85
CA ARG A 208 43.61 -0.37 -5.74
C ARG A 208 42.79 -0.85 -4.53
N MET A 209 41.50 -0.54 -4.48
CA MET A 209 40.62 -0.82 -3.34
C MET A 209 39.60 -1.90 -3.69
N THR A 210 39.18 -2.68 -2.68
CA THR A 210 38.03 -3.57 -2.79
C THR A 210 36.74 -2.76 -2.96
N ARG A 211 35.67 -3.43 -3.34
CA ARG A 211 34.39 -2.83 -3.72
C ARG A 211 33.30 -3.28 -2.77
N LEU A 212 32.46 -2.34 -2.35
CA LEU A 212 31.29 -2.58 -1.52
C LEU A 212 30.02 -2.20 -2.29
N ARG A 213 29.05 -3.10 -2.27
CA ARG A 213 27.72 -2.92 -2.82
C ARG A 213 26.68 -3.18 -1.75
N VAL A 214 25.68 -2.33 -1.66
CA VAL A 214 24.58 -2.50 -0.71
C VAL A 214 23.24 -2.41 -1.44
N ILE A 215 22.41 -3.43 -1.27
CA ILE A 215 21.03 -3.48 -1.74
C ILE A 215 20.14 -3.32 -0.50
N LEU A 216 19.29 -2.31 -0.49
CA LEU A 216 18.20 -2.20 0.49
C LEU A 216 16.92 -2.70 -0.18
N GLU A 217 16.46 -3.88 0.21
CA GLU A 217 15.18 -4.43 -0.22
C GLU A 217 14.06 -3.92 0.70
N GLU A 218 12.92 -3.57 0.11
CA GLU A 218 11.79 -2.95 0.81
C GLU A 218 12.21 -1.73 1.65
N ALA A 219 12.88 -0.78 1.00
CA ALA A 219 13.49 0.37 1.68
C ALA A 219 12.50 1.22 2.51
N GLU A 220 11.20 1.14 2.23
CA GLU A 220 10.11 1.75 3.04
C GLU A 220 10.08 1.22 4.48
N ASN A 221 10.50 -0.04 4.70
CA ASN A 221 10.49 -0.73 5.98
C ASN A 221 11.87 -0.71 6.68
N ILE A 222 12.88 -0.06 6.09
CA ILE A 222 14.24 -0.03 6.63
C ILE A 222 14.38 1.07 7.69
N HIS A 223 14.87 0.68 8.87
CA HIS A 223 15.03 1.57 10.02
C HIS A 223 16.05 2.70 9.76
N VAL A 224 15.80 3.88 10.33
CA VAL A 224 16.61 5.11 10.15
C VAL A 224 18.11 4.93 10.40
N GLY A 225 18.49 4.15 11.43
CA GLY A 225 19.90 3.90 11.78
C GLY A 225 20.71 3.19 10.67
N VAL A 226 20.07 2.42 9.79
CA VAL A 226 20.75 1.81 8.63
C VAL A 226 21.14 2.89 7.62
N TRP A 227 20.27 3.87 7.45
CA TRP A 227 20.53 5.00 6.56
C TRP A 227 21.63 5.92 7.09
N GLU A 228 21.76 6.04 8.42
CA GLU A 228 22.88 6.74 9.06
C GLU A 228 24.20 6.00 8.85
N ASP A 229 24.21 4.67 9.03
CA ASP A 229 25.39 3.84 8.74
C ASP A 229 25.84 3.98 7.27
N LEU A 230 24.89 4.06 6.32
CA LEU A 230 25.20 4.25 4.90
C LEU A 230 25.83 5.60 4.58
N ILE A 231 25.41 6.68 5.25
CA ILE A 231 26.04 8.00 5.11
C ILE A 231 27.52 7.89 5.50
N ASN A 232 27.82 7.24 6.62
CA ASN A 232 29.19 7.02 7.08
C ASN A 232 30.01 6.16 6.10
N LEU A 233 29.41 5.12 5.53
CA LEU A 233 30.08 4.29 4.53
C LEU A 233 30.38 5.07 3.24
N SER A 234 29.43 5.88 2.79
CA SER A 234 29.60 6.70 1.58
C SER A 234 30.70 7.75 1.73
N ALA A 235 30.83 8.37 2.91
CA ALA A 235 31.88 9.35 3.18
C ALA A 235 33.31 8.75 3.15
N ASN A 236 33.44 7.44 3.39
CA ASN A 236 34.72 6.74 3.36
C ASN A 236 35.10 6.21 1.96
N ALA A 237 34.20 6.29 0.98
CA ALA A 237 34.44 5.81 -0.38
C ALA A 237 34.77 6.99 -1.31
N ALA A 238 35.85 6.87 -2.09
CA ALA A 238 36.32 7.97 -2.93
C ALA A 238 35.47 8.16 -4.20
N ASN A 239 34.79 7.12 -4.68
CA ASN A 239 34.00 7.15 -5.91
C ASN A 239 33.00 5.98 -6.02
N SER A 240 32.18 6.01 -7.07
CA SER A 240 31.16 4.99 -7.41
C SER A 240 31.72 3.61 -7.74
N VAL A 241 33.01 3.50 -8.08
CA VAL A 241 33.67 2.22 -8.33
C VAL A 241 33.83 1.46 -7.01
N GLN A 242 34.21 2.16 -5.94
CA GLN A 242 34.45 1.59 -4.61
C GLN A 242 33.17 1.31 -3.83
N PHE A 243 32.19 2.20 -3.90
CA PHE A 243 30.95 2.07 -3.14
C PHE A 243 29.72 2.35 -4.00
N LYS A 244 28.74 1.46 -3.88
CA LYS A 244 27.42 1.64 -4.48
C LYS A 244 26.34 1.20 -3.51
N VAL A 245 25.28 1.98 -3.40
CA VAL A 245 24.08 1.65 -2.64
C VAL A 245 22.86 1.88 -3.53
N VAL A 246 21.94 0.93 -3.48
CA VAL A 246 20.67 0.99 -4.19
C VAL A 246 19.54 0.57 -3.26
N ALA A 247 18.47 1.34 -3.25
CA ALA A 247 17.31 1.08 -2.42
C ALA A 247 16.06 0.88 -3.29
N ALA A 248 15.45 -0.30 -3.20
CA ALA A 248 14.25 -0.64 -3.96
C ALA A 248 13.01 -0.62 -3.05
N TYR A 249 11.95 0.06 -3.48
CA TYR A 249 10.73 0.17 -2.68
C TYR A 249 9.49 0.54 -3.52
N ASN A 250 8.32 0.35 -2.90
CA ASN A 250 7.06 0.87 -3.39
C ASN A 250 6.72 2.11 -2.54
N PRO A 251 6.52 3.29 -3.14
CA PRO A 251 6.43 4.56 -2.42
C PRO A 251 5.09 4.69 -1.67
N LYS A 252 5.11 4.74 -0.32
CA LYS A 252 3.88 4.88 0.48
C LYS A 252 3.79 6.25 1.14
N ASP A 253 4.87 6.69 1.77
CA ASP A 253 4.89 7.88 2.60
C ASP A 253 6.11 8.76 2.31
N ARG A 254 5.86 10.01 1.92
CA ARG A 254 6.90 11.03 1.63
C ARG A 254 7.70 11.40 2.88
N SER A 255 7.14 11.21 4.06
CA SER A 255 7.79 11.49 5.35
C SER A 255 8.64 10.33 5.87
N SER A 256 8.56 9.14 5.25
CA SER A 256 9.40 8.00 5.59
C SER A 256 10.90 8.31 5.37
N PRO A 257 11.84 7.57 6.00
CA PRO A 257 13.27 7.78 5.80
C PRO A 257 13.71 7.71 4.33
N VAL A 258 13.07 6.85 3.52
CA VAL A 258 13.33 6.78 2.07
C VAL A 258 12.59 7.88 1.31
N GLY A 259 11.39 8.26 1.72
CA GLY A 259 10.63 9.39 1.14
C GLY A 259 11.35 10.72 1.24
N ILE A 260 11.95 11.02 2.39
CA ILE A 260 12.78 12.22 2.59
C ILE A 260 14.03 12.21 1.69
N ARG A 261 14.52 11.03 1.30
CA ARG A 261 15.65 10.88 0.35
C ARG A 261 15.22 10.94 -1.10
N ALA A 262 13.98 10.57 -1.39
CA ALA A 262 13.37 10.58 -2.70
C ALA A 262 12.94 11.97 -3.18
N GLU A 263 12.84 12.95 -2.26
CA GLU A 263 12.38 14.30 -2.58
C GLU A 263 13.20 14.94 -3.72
N PRO A 264 12.56 15.37 -4.82
CA PRO A 264 13.24 16.03 -5.94
C PRO A 264 13.95 17.32 -5.50
N GLU A 265 15.04 17.68 -6.17
CA GLU A 265 15.83 18.89 -5.88
C GLU A 265 14.97 20.15 -5.73
N ASN A 266 13.98 20.33 -6.62
CA ASN A 266 13.05 21.46 -6.62
C ASN A 266 11.71 21.15 -5.90
N GLY A 267 11.68 20.12 -5.04
CA GLY A 267 10.50 19.70 -4.27
C GLY A 267 9.47 18.89 -5.07
N TRP A 268 8.48 18.33 -4.38
CA TRP A 268 7.49 17.43 -4.98
C TRP A 268 6.62 18.06 -6.07
N GLY A 269 6.42 19.38 -6.05
CA GLY A 269 5.69 20.09 -7.12
C GLY A 269 6.45 20.21 -8.44
N SER A 270 7.74 19.85 -8.48
CA SER A 270 8.57 19.91 -9.69
C SER A 270 8.53 18.65 -10.55
N VAL A 271 7.89 17.58 -10.07
CA VAL A 271 7.78 16.31 -10.76
C VAL A 271 6.32 15.98 -11.02
N ASP A 272 6.07 15.31 -12.13
CA ASP A 272 4.74 14.97 -12.61
C ASP A 272 4.63 13.46 -12.87
N ILE A 273 3.49 12.88 -12.50
CA ILE A 273 3.26 11.43 -12.55
C ILE A 273 3.24 10.87 -13.98
N GLU A 274 2.93 11.68 -14.99
CA GLU A 274 2.86 11.22 -16.38
C GLU A 274 4.19 11.38 -17.12
N THR A 275 5.04 12.29 -16.69
CA THR A 275 6.25 12.68 -17.43
C THR A 275 7.55 12.43 -16.68
N SER A 276 7.54 12.40 -15.35
CA SER A 276 8.75 12.25 -14.53
C SER A 276 9.00 10.78 -14.18
N PHE A 277 10.01 10.20 -14.81
CA PHE A 277 10.45 8.81 -14.57
C PHE A 277 11.85 8.71 -13.96
N SER A 278 12.56 9.82 -13.87
CA SER A 278 13.83 9.90 -13.14
C SER A 278 14.12 11.34 -12.74
N TRP A 279 14.76 11.54 -11.59
CA TRP A 279 15.19 12.86 -11.14
C TRP A 279 16.40 12.77 -10.20
N ARG A 280 17.06 13.92 -10.01
CA ARG A 280 18.02 14.15 -8.91
C ARG A 280 17.25 14.55 -7.66
N THR A 281 17.59 13.95 -6.53
CA THR A 281 16.97 14.29 -5.24
C THR A 281 17.74 15.39 -4.54
N LYS A 282 17.11 16.10 -3.59
CA LYS A 282 17.76 17.12 -2.75
C LYS A 282 19.02 16.62 -2.04
N ARG A 283 19.09 15.31 -1.78
CA ARG A 283 20.20 14.65 -1.08
C ARG A 283 21.23 14.05 -2.03
N GLY A 284 21.17 14.37 -3.32
CA GLY A 284 22.13 13.93 -4.33
C GLY A 284 21.92 12.52 -4.88
N TRP A 285 20.83 11.83 -4.50
CA TRP A 285 20.54 10.49 -5.03
C TRP A 285 20.01 10.60 -6.46
N LYS A 286 20.29 9.59 -7.27
CA LYS A 286 19.56 9.36 -8.52
C LYS A 286 18.34 8.52 -8.22
N LEU A 287 17.16 9.04 -8.54
CA LEU A 287 15.92 8.26 -8.46
C LEU A 287 15.50 7.79 -9.85
N VAL A 288 15.13 6.52 -9.96
CA VAL A 288 14.48 5.90 -11.13
C VAL A 288 13.10 5.42 -10.70
N ARG A 289 12.06 5.87 -11.39
CA ARG A 289 10.67 5.50 -11.15
C ARG A 289 10.19 4.52 -12.21
N LEU A 290 9.68 3.38 -11.77
CA LEU A 290 9.09 2.35 -12.64
C LEU A 290 7.57 2.35 -12.51
N ASP A 291 6.89 2.74 -13.57
CA ASP A 291 5.42 2.81 -13.65
C ASP A 291 4.87 1.53 -14.27
N GLY A 292 3.89 0.90 -13.62
CA GLY A 292 3.25 -0.34 -14.08
C GLY A 292 2.54 -0.18 -15.42
N HIS A 293 2.01 1.01 -15.71
CA HIS A 293 1.36 1.30 -16.99
C HIS A 293 2.34 1.34 -18.17
N ARG A 294 3.64 1.48 -17.89
CA ARG A 294 4.71 1.52 -18.90
C ARG A 294 5.36 0.17 -19.16
N SER A 295 4.98 -0.87 -18.43
CA SER A 295 5.41 -2.22 -18.76
C SER A 295 5.04 -2.54 -20.21
N GLU A 296 5.98 -3.06 -20.99
CA GLU A 296 5.74 -3.42 -22.39
C GLU A 296 4.62 -4.43 -22.53
N ASN A 297 4.45 -5.32 -21.54
CA ASN A 297 3.35 -6.28 -21.51
C ASN A 297 1.99 -5.57 -21.42
N VAL A 298 1.91 -4.46 -20.69
CA VAL A 298 0.69 -3.65 -20.57
C VAL A 298 0.48 -2.84 -21.85
N LEU A 299 1.51 -2.17 -22.34
CA LEU A 299 1.45 -1.33 -23.55
C LEU A 299 1.06 -2.13 -24.80
N LYS A 300 1.48 -3.39 -24.88
CA LYS A 300 1.18 -4.29 -26.00
C LYS A 300 -0.03 -5.19 -25.76
N GLY A 301 -0.55 -5.25 -24.53
CA GLY A 301 -1.65 -6.14 -24.16
C GLY A 301 -1.32 -7.64 -24.25
N GLN A 302 -0.04 -7.99 -24.27
CA GLN A 302 0.46 -9.36 -24.41
C GLN A 302 1.63 -9.58 -23.44
N GLU A 303 1.74 -10.76 -22.84
CA GLU A 303 2.92 -11.13 -22.05
C GLU A 303 4.11 -11.43 -22.97
N ILE A 304 4.96 -10.42 -23.18
CA ILE A 304 6.21 -10.49 -23.95
C ILE A 304 7.37 -10.86 -23.02
N PHE A 305 7.38 -10.30 -21.81
CA PHE A 305 8.40 -10.54 -20.79
C PHE A 305 7.77 -11.23 -19.57
N PRO A 306 8.06 -12.52 -19.35
CA PRO A 306 7.50 -13.28 -18.23
C PRO A 306 7.80 -12.64 -16.87
N GLY A 307 6.82 -12.62 -15.97
CA GLY A 307 6.95 -12.09 -14.61
C GLY A 307 6.95 -10.56 -14.49
N MET A 308 6.95 -9.84 -15.62
CA MET A 308 6.74 -8.39 -15.65
C MET A 308 5.24 -8.06 -15.64
N GLN A 309 4.89 -6.89 -15.12
CA GLN A 309 3.50 -6.46 -14.94
C GLN A 309 2.68 -6.60 -16.23
N THR A 310 1.54 -7.29 -16.18
CA THR A 310 0.63 -7.51 -17.32
C THR A 310 -0.62 -6.66 -17.21
N THR A 311 -1.40 -6.51 -18.28
CA THR A 311 -2.69 -5.78 -18.24
C THR A 311 -3.62 -6.34 -17.16
N ARG A 312 -3.79 -7.67 -17.13
CA ARG A 312 -4.58 -8.37 -16.11
C ARG A 312 -4.01 -8.16 -14.70
N GLY A 313 -2.68 -8.19 -14.55
CA GLY A 313 -2.03 -7.94 -13.27
C GLY A 313 -2.25 -6.52 -12.76
N LEU A 314 -2.18 -5.53 -13.66
CA LEU A 314 -2.42 -4.13 -13.35
C LEU A 314 -3.89 -3.86 -12.96
N GLU A 315 -4.85 -4.50 -13.65
CA GLU A 315 -6.27 -4.48 -13.29
C GLU A 315 -6.51 -5.09 -11.91
N ALA A 316 -5.90 -6.25 -11.63
CA ALA A 316 -6.01 -6.91 -10.32
C ALA A 316 -5.44 -6.04 -9.19
N VAL A 317 -4.28 -5.43 -9.40
CA VAL A 317 -3.68 -4.48 -8.45
C VAL A 317 -4.58 -3.27 -8.24
N THR A 318 -5.18 -2.74 -9.30
CA THR A 318 -6.12 -1.61 -9.23
C THR A 318 -7.36 -1.98 -8.42
N LEU A 319 -7.92 -3.17 -8.64
CA LEU A 319 -9.07 -3.67 -7.89
C LEU A 319 -8.74 -3.87 -6.40
N GLN A 320 -7.60 -4.52 -6.10
CA GLN A 320 -7.13 -4.74 -4.72
C GLN A 320 -6.84 -3.43 -3.99
N ALA A 321 -6.41 -2.40 -4.72
CA ALA A 321 -6.20 -1.07 -4.18
C ALA A 321 -7.50 -0.28 -3.93
N GLY A 322 -8.68 -0.84 -4.23
CA GLY A 322 -9.96 -0.14 -4.10
C GLY A 322 -10.32 0.75 -5.28
N GLY A 323 -9.71 0.53 -6.45
CA GLY A 323 -9.96 1.27 -7.68
C GLY A 323 -8.83 2.24 -8.07
N ALA A 324 -9.01 2.90 -9.22
CA ALA A 324 -8.05 3.89 -9.70
C ALA A 324 -8.03 5.13 -8.79
N ARG A 325 -6.87 5.79 -8.69
CA ARG A 325 -6.65 7.01 -7.88
C ARG A 325 -6.78 6.85 -6.36
N THR A 326 -6.72 5.63 -5.84
CA THR A 326 -6.51 5.39 -4.40
C THR A 326 -5.01 5.39 -4.08
N ALA A 327 -4.66 5.52 -2.80
CA ALA A 327 -3.26 5.45 -2.36
C ALA A 327 -2.58 4.13 -2.73
N GLY A 328 -3.31 3.02 -2.59
CA GLY A 328 -2.84 1.70 -3.03
C GLY A 328 -2.55 1.67 -4.53
N TRP A 329 -3.36 2.35 -5.35
CA TRP A 329 -3.18 2.40 -6.79
C TRP A 329 -1.96 3.25 -7.18
N PHE A 330 -1.79 4.43 -6.58
CA PHE A 330 -0.58 5.24 -6.79
C PHE A 330 0.68 4.44 -6.46
N THR A 331 0.67 3.77 -5.31
CA THR A 331 1.81 2.97 -4.85
C THR A 331 2.09 1.77 -5.76
N MET A 332 1.08 0.93 -5.97
CA MET A 332 1.26 -0.43 -6.53
C MET A 332 1.08 -0.49 -8.04
N ALA A 333 0.32 0.42 -8.65
CA ALA A 333 0.11 0.49 -10.09
C ALA A 333 1.01 1.53 -10.75
N ARG A 334 1.16 2.73 -10.16
CA ARG A 334 1.94 3.84 -10.76
C ARG A 334 3.37 3.95 -10.25
N GLY A 335 3.68 3.30 -9.12
CA GLY A 335 4.97 3.50 -8.45
C GLY A 335 5.17 4.96 -8.04
N TRP A 336 4.12 5.62 -7.54
CA TRP A 336 4.08 7.03 -7.21
C TRP A 336 3.62 7.23 -5.75
N TYR A 337 4.14 8.27 -5.08
CA TYR A 337 3.64 8.62 -3.75
C TYR A 337 2.20 9.13 -3.85
N PRO A 338 1.27 8.60 -3.03
CA PRO A 338 -0.07 9.18 -2.91
C PRO A 338 0.00 10.69 -2.62
N GLU A 339 -0.92 11.47 -3.16
CA GLU A 339 -1.00 12.89 -2.81
C GLU A 339 -1.49 13.04 -1.37
N ASP A 340 -0.81 13.89 -0.59
CA ASP A 340 -1.07 14.15 0.83
C ASP A 340 -2.54 14.58 1.12
N ALA A 341 -3.28 14.98 0.08
CA ALA A 341 -4.68 15.41 0.15
C ALA A 341 -5.72 14.28 0.01
N ILE A 342 -5.36 13.09 -0.49
CA ILE A 342 -6.30 11.98 -0.66
C ILE A 342 -6.41 11.14 0.61
N ASP A 343 -5.33 11.02 1.39
CA ASP A 343 -5.24 10.10 2.53
C ASP A 343 -5.61 10.68 3.90
N THR A 344 -5.96 11.96 4.00
CA THR A 344 -6.38 12.54 5.28
C THR A 344 -7.88 12.75 5.41
N VAL A 345 -8.68 12.80 4.33
CA VAL A 345 -10.14 13.03 4.45
C VAL A 345 -10.86 11.72 4.80
N VAL A 346 -11.77 11.75 5.78
CA VAL A 346 -12.46 10.52 6.24
C VAL A 346 -13.35 9.95 5.14
N ILE A 347 -14.15 10.80 4.48
CA ILE A 347 -15.06 10.42 3.40
C ILE A 347 -14.48 10.95 2.08
N PRO A 348 -13.96 10.08 1.20
CA PRO A 348 -13.34 10.50 -0.05
C PRO A 348 -14.31 11.21 -1.00
N PRO A 349 -13.84 12.17 -1.83
CA PRO A 349 -14.68 12.89 -2.78
C PRO A 349 -15.48 11.99 -3.74
N ALA A 350 -14.97 10.79 -4.05
CA ALA A 350 -15.68 9.84 -4.90
C ALA A 350 -17.02 9.39 -4.30
N LEU A 351 -17.11 9.24 -2.97
CA LEU A 351 -18.34 8.89 -2.26
C LEU A 351 -19.30 10.07 -2.10
N LEU A 352 -18.82 11.30 -2.29
CA LEU A 352 -19.59 12.53 -2.16
C LEU A 352 -20.22 13.00 -3.48
N LYS A 353 -19.89 12.33 -4.59
CA LYS A 353 -20.58 12.56 -5.87
C LYS A 353 -22.05 12.17 -5.72
N ASP A 354 -22.95 12.94 -6.33
CA ASP A 354 -24.39 12.71 -6.22
C ASP A 354 -24.78 11.28 -6.63
N GLU A 355 -24.20 10.75 -7.70
CA GLU A 355 -24.41 9.36 -8.16
C GLU A 355 -24.06 8.29 -7.10
N ALA A 356 -23.10 8.58 -6.23
CA ALA A 356 -22.64 7.68 -5.18
C ALA A 356 -23.40 7.88 -3.87
N MET A 357 -23.74 9.11 -3.50
CA MET A 357 -24.31 9.42 -2.18
C MET A 357 -25.84 9.51 -2.18
N ARG A 358 -26.45 9.95 -3.29
CA ARG A 358 -27.89 10.23 -3.35
C ARG A 358 -28.70 9.09 -3.96
N GLY A 359 -29.97 9.04 -3.58
CA GLY A 359 -30.96 8.15 -4.16
C GLY A 359 -32.08 7.78 -3.18
N GLU A 360 -33.13 7.17 -3.73
CA GLU A 360 -34.29 6.73 -2.97
C GLU A 360 -34.39 5.20 -3.02
N TYR A 361 -34.43 4.54 -1.86
CA TYR A 361 -34.59 3.10 -1.83
C TYR A 361 -36.01 2.68 -2.18
N ILE A 362 -36.10 1.56 -2.89
CA ILE A 362 -37.37 0.88 -3.15
C ILE A 362 -37.55 -0.18 -2.06
N TRP A 363 -38.41 0.14 -1.10
CA TRP A 363 -38.62 -0.65 0.11
C TRP A 363 -39.45 -1.91 -0.16
N ALA A 364 -39.06 -3.01 0.48
CA ALA A 364 -39.79 -4.28 0.46
C ALA A 364 -40.94 -4.30 1.48
N GLU A 365 -40.78 -3.54 2.55
CA GLU A 365 -41.72 -3.41 3.68
C GLU A 365 -41.74 -1.94 4.14
N GLU A 366 -42.68 -1.58 5.01
CA GLU A 366 -42.72 -0.23 5.59
C GLU A 366 -41.46 0.01 6.44
N PRO A 367 -40.57 0.95 6.05
CA PRO A 367 -39.33 1.15 6.77
C PRO A 367 -39.58 1.92 8.07
N GLN A 368 -38.83 1.59 9.12
CA GLN A 368 -38.94 2.20 10.44
C GLN A 368 -38.35 3.63 10.42
N PRO A 369 -39.12 4.67 10.79
CA PRO A 369 -38.59 6.01 10.99
C PRO A 369 -37.56 6.03 12.14
N CYS A 370 -36.48 6.78 11.93
CA CYS A 370 -35.37 6.93 12.86
C CYS A 370 -34.83 8.36 12.86
N GLY A 371 -34.19 8.76 13.95
CA GLY A 371 -33.71 10.13 14.12
C GLY A 371 -32.45 10.23 14.97
N PHE A 372 -31.67 11.28 14.73
CA PHE A 372 -30.56 11.67 15.60
C PHE A 372 -30.53 13.19 15.79
N LEU A 373 -30.55 13.63 17.06
CA LEU A 373 -30.48 15.04 17.43
C LEU A 373 -29.05 15.40 17.84
N ASP A 374 -28.36 16.19 17.01
CA ASP A 374 -27.09 16.83 17.37
C ASP A 374 -27.36 18.14 18.14
N VAL A 375 -26.84 18.22 19.36
CA VAL A 375 -27.11 19.30 20.31
C VAL A 375 -25.91 20.24 20.37
N ALA A 376 -25.68 20.99 19.29
CA ALA A 376 -24.63 22.00 19.23
C ALA A 376 -25.03 23.28 20.00
N LEU A 377 -24.77 23.35 21.31
CA LEU A 377 -25.13 24.51 22.15
C LEU A 377 -23.96 25.49 22.43
N GLU A 378 -22.71 25.13 22.12
CA GLU A 378 -21.54 25.99 22.29
C GLU A 378 -21.28 26.83 21.03
N GLY A 379 -21.37 28.17 21.13
CA GLY A 379 -20.81 29.07 20.12
C GLY A 379 -21.71 29.55 18.98
N GLY A 380 -23.04 29.61 19.16
CA GLY A 380 -23.97 30.25 18.20
C GLY A 380 -24.52 29.32 17.11
N ASP A 381 -24.20 28.03 17.18
CA ASP A 381 -24.65 26.98 16.25
C ASP A 381 -26.10 26.52 16.60
N ASN A 382 -26.81 25.92 15.64
CA ASN A 382 -28.20 25.43 15.80
C ASN A 382 -28.22 23.93 16.09
N ALA A 383 -29.23 23.45 16.83
CA ALA A 383 -29.44 22.00 16.97
C ALA A 383 -30.04 21.42 15.69
N ILE A 384 -29.58 20.23 15.28
CA ILE A 384 -30.00 19.59 14.02
C ILE A 384 -30.53 18.19 14.32
N LEU A 385 -31.78 17.94 13.93
CA LEU A 385 -32.36 16.60 13.90
C LEU A 385 -32.24 16.03 12.49
N CYS A 386 -31.40 15.00 12.35
CA CYS A 386 -31.32 14.20 11.14
C CYS A 386 -32.38 13.11 11.18
N VAL A 387 -33.25 13.09 10.18
CA VAL A 387 -34.40 12.17 10.06
C VAL A 387 -34.16 11.23 8.90
N GLY A 388 -34.42 9.94 9.12
CA GLY A 388 -34.37 8.94 8.07
C GLY A 388 -35.31 7.77 8.31
N ARG A 389 -35.24 6.79 7.41
CA ARG A 389 -36.01 5.55 7.45
C ARG A 389 -35.07 4.37 7.22
N PHE A 390 -35.23 3.32 8.02
CA PHE A 390 -34.42 2.12 7.96
C PHE A 390 -35.29 0.87 7.76
N GLY A 391 -34.93 0.00 6.82
CA GLY A 391 -35.68 -1.23 6.57
C GLY A 391 -35.12 -2.04 5.41
N LYS A 392 -35.81 -3.11 5.01
CA LYS A 392 -35.40 -3.91 3.84
C LYS A 392 -35.76 -3.22 2.54
N ALA A 393 -34.78 -3.03 1.66
CA ALA A 393 -34.94 -2.54 0.31
C ALA A 393 -34.47 -3.57 -0.72
N TYR A 394 -35.05 -3.55 -1.92
CA TYR A 394 -34.68 -4.45 -3.02
C TYR A 394 -34.14 -3.71 -4.24
N GLY A 395 -34.04 -2.40 -4.18
CA GLY A 395 -33.56 -1.57 -5.27
C GLY A 395 -33.40 -0.12 -4.87
N LEU A 396 -32.91 0.67 -5.81
CA LEU A 396 -32.63 2.09 -5.70
C LEU A 396 -33.19 2.81 -6.93
N LYS A 397 -33.92 3.89 -6.70
CA LYS A 397 -34.32 4.85 -7.71
C LYS A 397 -33.36 6.05 -7.66
N ARG A 398 -32.69 6.31 -8.77
CA ARG A 398 -31.91 7.52 -8.99
C ARG A 398 -32.82 8.61 -9.54
N HIS A 399 -32.53 9.85 -9.17
CA HIS A 399 -33.26 11.00 -9.70
C HIS A 399 -32.92 11.25 -11.17
N PRO A 400 -33.84 11.89 -11.90
CA PRO A 400 -33.56 12.40 -13.23
C PRO A 400 -32.25 13.17 -13.33
N ASP A 401 -31.45 12.84 -14.34
CA ASP A 401 -30.29 13.63 -14.76
C ASP A 401 -30.31 13.83 -16.28
N LEU A 402 -29.29 14.53 -16.81
CA LEU A 402 -29.20 14.81 -18.25
C LEU A 402 -29.10 13.55 -19.11
N GLN A 403 -28.63 12.44 -18.56
CA GLN A 403 -28.48 11.15 -19.26
C GLN A 403 -29.73 10.26 -19.08
N HIS A 404 -30.45 10.40 -17.96
CA HIS A 404 -31.63 9.62 -17.60
C HIS A 404 -32.77 10.55 -17.16
N PRO A 405 -33.52 11.17 -18.10
CA PRO A 405 -34.53 12.19 -17.79
C PRO A 405 -35.71 11.70 -16.93
N ASP A 406 -35.97 10.39 -16.93
CA ASP A 406 -37.05 9.77 -16.14
C ASP A 406 -36.55 9.18 -14.80
N GLY A 407 -35.25 9.35 -14.52
CA GLY A 407 -34.54 8.64 -13.46
C GLY A 407 -34.25 7.18 -13.83
N GLU A 408 -33.41 6.52 -13.04
CA GLU A 408 -33.00 5.14 -13.28
C GLU A 408 -33.38 4.28 -12.08
N GLN A 409 -34.09 3.17 -12.32
CA GLN A 409 -34.36 2.17 -11.29
C GLN A 409 -33.40 1.00 -11.42
N THR A 410 -32.67 0.74 -10.35
CA THR A 410 -31.74 -0.39 -10.24
C THR A 410 -32.24 -1.33 -9.17
N TYR A 411 -32.34 -2.63 -9.49
CA TYR A 411 -32.72 -3.64 -8.52
C TYR A 411 -31.48 -4.35 -8.01
N PHE A 412 -31.43 -4.65 -6.71
CA PHE A 412 -30.35 -5.44 -6.15
C PHE A 412 -30.50 -6.88 -6.62
N LYS A 413 -29.40 -7.45 -7.12
CA LYS A 413 -29.39 -8.82 -7.62
C LYS A 413 -28.18 -9.57 -7.11
N ASN A 414 -28.39 -10.84 -6.81
CA ASN A 414 -27.33 -11.79 -6.50
C ASN A 414 -26.60 -12.22 -7.78
N PRO A 415 -25.44 -12.91 -7.67
CA PRO A 415 -24.72 -13.48 -8.82
C PRO A 415 -25.60 -14.34 -9.75
N ASP A 416 -26.62 -15.00 -9.20
CA ASP A 416 -27.60 -15.79 -9.94
C ASP A 416 -28.75 -14.95 -10.56
N ASN A 417 -28.59 -13.63 -10.65
CA ASN A 417 -29.57 -12.67 -11.18
C ASN A 417 -30.94 -12.65 -10.46
N ARG A 418 -31.01 -13.21 -9.24
CA ARG A 418 -32.20 -13.17 -8.36
C ARG A 418 -32.24 -11.90 -7.53
N ARG A 419 -33.45 -11.40 -7.24
CA ARG A 419 -33.66 -10.22 -6.40
C ARG A 419 -33.06 -10.41 -5.01
N LEU A 420 -32.24 -9.45 -4.61
CA LEU A 420 -31.59 -9.38 -3.31
C LEU A 420 -32.31 -8.33 -2.45
N TYR A 421 -32.41 -8.59 -1.14
CA TYR A 421 -32.92 -7.66 -0.16
C TYR A 421 -31.78 -7.21 0.75
N ARG A 422 -31.67 -5.93 1.01
CA ARG A 422 -30.63 -5.35 1.87
C ARG A 422 -31.28 -4.43 2.90
N ASN A 423 -30.78 -4.46 4.13
CA ASN A 423 -31.20 -3.50 5.14
C ASN A 423 -30.54 -2.15 4.83
N CYS A 424 -31.33 -1.14 4.51
CA CYS A 424 -30.85 0.14 4.01
C CYS A 424 -31.35 1.29 4.89
N LEU A 425 -30.54 2.34 4.99
CA LEU A 425 -30.90 3.62 5.62
C LEU A 425 -31.03 4.71 4.55
N GLN A 426 -32.19 5.34 4.47
CA GLN A 426 -32.40 6.57 3.70
C GLN A 426 -32.51 7.76 4.64
N VAL A 427 -31.72 8.81 4.38
CA VAL A 427 -31.87 10.10 5.06
C VAL A 427 -32.88 10.93 4.30
N ASP A 428 -33.93 11.39 4.95
CA ASP A 428 -35.02 12.10 4.30
C ASP A 428 -34.93 13.61 4.53
N GLN A 429 -34.58 14.05 5.75
CA GLN A 429 -34.65 15.47 6.13
C GLN A 429 -33.60 15.84 7.20
N LEU A 430 -33.20 17.12 7.20
CA LEU A 430 -32.43 17.75 8.26
C LEU A 430 -33.24 18.91 8.82
N ILE A 431 -33.75 18.76 10.05
CA ILE A 431 -34.58 19.77 10.71
C ILE A 431 -33.69 20.60 11.64
N LYS A 432 -33.65 21.90 11.41
CA LYS A 432 -32.91 22.85 12.25
C LYS A 432 -33.83 23.42 13.30
N PHE A 433 -33.42 23.32 14.56
CA PHE A 433 -34.09 23.99 15.67
C PHE A 433 -33.33 25.27 16.04
N PRO A 434 -34.03 26.40 16.17
CA PRO A 434 -33.40 27.63 16.61
C PRO A 434 -32.88 27.45 18.04
N LYS A 435 -31.82 28.18 18.37
CA LYS A 435 -31.34 28.25 19.74
C LYS A 435 -32.44 28.77 20.66
N GLY A 436 -32.71 28.04 21.74
CA GLY A 436 -33.74 28.37 22.72
C GLY A 436 -33.41 27.75 24.08
N ARG A 437 -34.38 27.80 25.01
CA ARG A 437 -34.23 27.08 26.28
C ARG A 437 -34.26 25.59 25.99
N THR A 438 -33.56 24.81 26.81
CA THR A 438 -33.48 23.36 26.65
C THR A 438 -34.86 22.70 26.55
N GLU A 439 -35.81 23.12 27.37
CA GLU A 439 -37.19 22.61 27.33
C GLU A 439 -37.89 22.87 26.00
N ASP A 440 -37.73 24.08 25.43
CA ASP A 440 -38.34 24.46 24.16
C ASP A 440 -37.76 23.62 22.99
N LEU A 441 -36.45 23.34 23.03
CA LEU A 441 -35.78 22.43 22.08
C LEU A 441 -36.32 21.01 22.21
N VAL A 442 -36.42 20.49 23.43
CA VAL A 442 -36.94 19.14 23.71
C VAL A 442 -38.38 19.00 23.23
N ASP A 443 -39.24 19.99 23.49
CA ASP A 443 -40.64 19.98 23.02
C ASP A 443 -40.73 20.02 21.49
N SER A 444 -39.90 20.84 20.85
CA SER A 444 -39.84 20.93 19.39
C SER A 444 -39.35 19.63 18.75
N ALA A 445 -38.29 19.03 19.31
CA ALA A 445 -37.73 17.77 18.85
C ALA A 445 -38.72 16.61 19.06
N LYS A 446 -39.38 16.54 20.22
CA LYS A 446 -40.43 15.54 20.50
C LYS A 446 -41.58 15.68 19.53
N LYS A 447 -42.10 16.89 19.33
CA LYS A 447 -43.21 17.15 18.39
C LYS A 447 -42.85 16.71 16.96
N ALA A 448 -41.62 16.99 16.52
CA ALA A 448 -41.12 16.51 15.24
C ALA A 448 -41.08 14.97 15.19
N CYS A 449 -40.51 14.33 16.21
CA CYS A 449 -40.44 12.86 16.29
C CYS A 449 -41.84 12.21 16.27
N ASP A 450 -42.79 12.73 17.06
CA ASP A 450 -44.16 12.24 17.10
C ASP A 450 -44.83 12.37 15.72
N SER A 451 -44.66 13.52 15.06
CA SER A 451 -45.24 13.75 13.72
C SER A 451 -44.65 12.86 12.63
N LEU A 452 -43.43 12.38 12.83
CA LEU A 452 -42.68 11.53 11.89
C LEU A 452 -42.71 10.05 12.28
N GLY A 453 -43.38 9.69 13.38
CA GLY A 453 -43.47 8.30 13.85
C GLY A 453 -42.15 7.72 14.37
N ILE A 454 -41.20 8.56 14.80
CA ILE A 454 -39.92 8.11 15.35
C ILE A 454 -40.12 7.63 16.78
N LYS A 455 -39.93 6.33 16.99
CA LYS A 455 -39.99 5.70 18.33
C LYS A 455 -38.75 6.05 19.14
N ALA A 456 -38.90 6.09 20.47
CA ALA A 456 -37.81 6.41 21.41
C ALA A 456 -36.55 5.55 21.18
N GLU A 457 -36.70 4.25 20.91
CA GLU A 457 -35.60 3.31 20.67
C GLU A 457 -34.81 3.57 19.37
N PHE A 458 -35.40 4.28 18.41
CA PHE A 458 -34.78 4.70 17.14
C PHE A 458 -34.41 6.19 17.14
N LEU A 459 -34.46 6.85 18.30
CA LEU A 459 -33.99 8.21 18.50
C LEU A 459 -32.65 8.21 19.25
N GLY A 460 -31.62 8.78 18.62
CA GLY A 460 -30.36 9.09 19.26
C GLY A 460 -30.20 10.58 19.54
N VAL A 461 -29.40 10.92 20.55
CA VAL A 461 -29.13 12.30 20.97
C VAL A 461 -27.64 12.43 21.27
N ASP A 462 -26.98 13.47 20.76
CA ASP A 462 -25.64 13.81 21.22
C ASP A 462 -25.72 14.26 22.68
N ARG A 463 -25.06 13.51 23.57
CA ARG A 463 -24.98 13.80 25.01
C ARG A 463 -23.64 14.42 25.41
N THR A 464 -22.80 14.79 24.44
CA THR A 464 -21.51 15.42 24.70
C THR A 464 -21.74 16.82 25.32
N GLY A 465 -21.03 17.12 26.42
CA GLY A 465 -21.15 18.41 27.12
C GLY A 465 -22.59 18.71 27.57
N ASN A 466 -23.14 19.84 27.11
CA ASN A 466 -24.50 20.29 27.48
C ASN A 466 -25.63 19.41 26.91
N GLY A 467 -25.32 18.47 26.01
CA GLY A 467 -26.30 17.52 25.47
C GLY A 467 -26.89 16.56 26.49
N ALA A 468 -26.20 16.32 27.61
CA ALA A 468 -26.66 15.42 28.67
C ALA A 468 -28.04 15.81 29.23
N GLY A 469 -28.27 17.12 29.50
CA GLY A 469 -29.57 17.59 30.00
C GLY A 469 -30.70 17.46 28.97
N VAL A 470 -30.39 17.57 27.68
CA VAL A 470 -31.37 17.37 26.59
C VAL A 470 -31.76 15.90 26.50
N HIS A 471 -30.77 15.00 26.60
CA HIS A 471 -30.97 13.55 26.59
C HIS A 471 -31.85 13.10 27.78
N ASP A 472 -31.56 13.56 29.00
CA ASP A 472 -32.33 13.21 30.19
C ASP A 472 -33.80 13.66 30.09
N LEU A 473 -34.04 14.86 29.57
CA LEU A 473 -35.40 15.38 29.35
C LEU A 473 -36.15 14.62 28.24
N LEU A 474 -35.47 14.27 27.14
CA LEU A 474 -36.07 13.45 26.07
C LEU A 474 -36.41 12.05 26.58
N ARG A 475 -35.56 11.43 27.40
CA ARG A 475 -35.87 10.14 28.04
C ARG A 475 -37.12 10.24 28.92
N SER A 476 -37.22 11.29 29.74
CA SER A 476 -38.39 11.52 30.58
C SER A 476 -39.69 11.71 29.77
N ARG A 477 -39.63 12.38 28.61
CA ARG A 477 -40.82 12.73 27.82
C ARG A 477 -41.20 11.74 26.71
N MET A 478 -40.24 11.00 26.17
CA MET A 478 -40.44 10.05 25.07
C MET A 478 -40.28 8.58 25.48
N GLY A 479 -39.52 8.31 26.55
CA GLY A 479 -39.25 6.97 27.06
C GLY A 479 -37.77 6.69 27.28
N ASP A 480 -37.47 5.76 28.18
CA ASP A 480 -36.10 5.45 28.61
C ASP A 480 -35.19 4.87 27.53
N SER A 481 -35.76 4.41 26.40
CA SER A 481 -35.01 3.81 25.30
C SER A 481 -34.33 4.81 24.35
N VAL A 482 -34.49 6.12 24.56
CA VAL A 482 -33.75 7.15 23.82
C VAL A 482 -32.25 7.02 24.06
N LYS A 483 -31.48 6.90 22.97
CA LYS A 483 -30.03 6.60 23.03
C LYS A 483 -29.22 7.88 23.18
N GLY A 484 -28.39 7.95 24.22
CA GLY A 484 -27.42 9.02 24.38
C GLY A 484 -26.06 8.62 23.78
N VAL A 485 -25.57 9.35 22.80
CA VAL A 485 -24.30 9.11 22.11
C VAL A 485 -23.26 10.13 22.59
N ASN A 486 -22.20 9.67 23.24
CA ASN A 486 -21.11 10.52 23.70
C ASN A 486 -19.88 10.30 22.82
N ALA A 487 -19.59 11.26 21.93
CA ALA A 487 -18.54 11.11 20.93
C ALA A 487 -17.11 11.00 21.55
N SER A 488 -16.96 11.38 22.82
CA SER A 488 -15.67 11.35 23.55
C SER A 488 -15.39 10.02 24.24
N GLU A 489 -16.31 9.05 24.20
CA GLU A 489 -16.09 7.71 24.76
C GLU A 489 -15.24 6.83 23.83
N SER A 490 -14.82 5.67 24.33
CA SER A 490 -14.16 4.65 23.51
C SER A 490 -15.10 4.15 22.40
N SER A 491 -14.53 3.79 21.26
CA SER A 491 -15.28 3.12 20.19
C SER A 491 -15.82 1.76 20.65
N THR A 492 -16.85 1.29 19.96
CA THR A 492 -17.61 0.10 20.32
C THR A 492 -16.90 -1.20 19.97
N GLU A 493 -17.41 -2.30 20.54
CA GLU A 493 -17.00 -3.67 20.20
C GLU A 493 -17.89 -4.27 19.09
N MET A 494 -18.78 -3.48 18.49
CA MET A 494 -19.66 -3.93 17.41
C MET A 494 -19.02 -3.67 16.05
N ARG A 495 -18.77 -4.73 15.27
CA ARG A 495 -18.30 -4.59 13.88
C ARG A 495 -19.17 -3.63 13.07
N ILE A 496 -18.56 -2.87 12.16
CA ILE A 496 -19.32 -1.97 11.27
C ILE A 496 -19.86 -2.77 10.08
N LEU A 497 -19.00 -3.60 9.47
CA LEU A 497 -19.32 -4.51 8.38
C LEU A 497 -18.99 -5.97 8.75
N ALA A 498 -19.61 -6.93 8.08
CA ALA A 498 -19.38 -8.35 8.30
C ALA A 498 -17.95 -8.77 7.96
N GLU A 499 -17.36 -8.11 6.96
CA GLU A 499 -16.01 -8.38 6.46
C GLU A 499 -14.91 -7.72 7.30
N ASP A 500 -15.25 -6.91 8.31
CA ASP A 500 -14.27 -6.24 9.16
C ASP A 500 -13.45 -7.24 9.99
N THR A 501 -12.13 -7.28 9.76
CA THR A 501 -11.21 -8.17 10.48
C THR A 501 -10.91 -7.72 11.90
N LYS A 502 -11.11 -6.43 12.20
CA LYS A 502 -10.83 -5.81 13.51
C LYS A 502 -12.09 -5.15 14.07
N LEU A 503 -12.15 -5.01 15.39
CA LEU A 503 -13.23 -4.28 16.05
C LEU A 503 -12.94 -2.77 16.05
N PRO A 504 -13.98 -1.91 16.07
CA PRO A 504 -13.77 -0.46 16.15
C PRO A 504 -12.92 -0.01 17.36
N CYS A 505 -13.00 -0.71 18.50
CA CYS A 505 -12.15 -0.45 19.68
C CYS A 505 -10.65 -0.68 19.43
N ASP A 506 -10.29 -1.57 18.50
CA ASP A 506 -8.92 -1.88 18.09
C ASP A 506 -8.40 -0.96 16.98
N GLU A 507 -9.30 -0.31 16.23
CA GLU A 507 -8.95 0.54 15.08
C GLU A 507 -9.03 2.03 15.39
N TYR A 508 -9.96 2.45 16.25
CA TYR A 508 -10.31 3.85 16.45
C TYR A 508 -10.07 4.28 17.88
N THR A 509 -9.57 5.50 18.07
CA THR A 509 -9.28 6.00 19.41
C THR A 509 -10.52 6.38 20.21
N LEU A 510 -11.57 6.86 19.53
CA LEU A 510 -12.77 7.45 20.12
C LEU A 510 -14.00 7.07 19.29
N LEU A 511 -15.18 7.10 19.93
CA LEU A 511 -16.46 6.89 19.28
C LEU A 511 -16.66 7.87 18.12
N ALA A 512 -16.27 9.15 18.29
CA ALA A 512 -16.27 10.14 17.21
C ALA A 512 -15.60 9.62 15.92
N THR A 513 -14.48 8.90 16.05
CA THR A 513 -13.79 8.34 14.88
C THR A 513 -14.59 7.20 14.27
N GLU A 514 -15.17 6.32 15.10
CA GLU A 514 -16.06 5.27 14.62
C GLU A 514 -17.30 5.84 13.89
N LEU A 515 -17.95 6.88 14.40
CA LEU A 515 -19.13 7.49 13.76
C LEU A 515 -18.84 7.88 12.29
N TRP A 516 -17.70 8.56 12.09
CA TRP A 516 -17.26 9.02 10.77
C TRP A 516 -16.84 7.88 9.84
N PHE A 517 -16.07 6.90 10.34
CA PHE A 517 -15.67 5.75 9.53
C PHE A 517 -16.83 4.78 9.25
N ALA A 518 -17.79 4.65 10.17
CA ALA A 518 -19.01 3.88 9.94
C ALA A 518 -19.86 4.49 8.83
N THR A 519 -19.94 5.83 8.81
CA THR A 519 -20.60 6.59 7.75
C THR A 519 -19.92 6.34 6.40
N ARG A 520 -18.59 6.46 6.34
CA ARG A 520 -17.80 6.12 5.14
C ARG A 520 -18.13 4.71 4.64
N LYS A 521 -18.06 3.70 5.51
CA LYS A 521 -18.30 2.30 5.15
C LYS A 521 -19.74 2.05 4.66
N TRP A 522 -20.75 2.64 5.29
CA TRP A 522 -22.15 2.46 4.88
C TRP A 522 -22.48 3.15 3.54
N LEU A 523 -21.86 4.31 3.27
CA LEU A 523 -21.95 4.98 1.97
C LEU A 523 -21.26 4.16 0.87
N ASP A 524 -20.06 3.66 1.16
CA ASP A 524 -19.25 2.86 0.22
C ASP A 524 -19.94 1.54 -0.18
N VAL A 525 -20.51 0.84 0.79
CA VAL A 525 -21.30 -0.40 0.59
C VAL A 525 -22.64 -0.12 -0.12
N GLY A 526 -23.06 1.14 -0.18
CA GLY A 526 -24.32 1.57 -0.79
C GLY A 526 -25.55 1.09 -0.02
N VAL A 527 -25.47 1.08 1.33
CA VAL A 527 -26.59 0.78 2.24
C VAL A 527 -27.06 2.01 3.01
N ALA A 528 -26.37 3.14 2.88
CA ALA A 528 -26.86 4.46 3.27
C ALA A 528 -27.00 5.36 2.04
N LYS A 529 -28.12 6.08 1.91
CA LYS A 529 -28.34 7.07 0.84
C LYS A 529 -28.99 8.33 1.39
N ILE A 530 -28.70 9.44 0.73
CA ILE A 530 -29.28 10.73 1.04
C ILE A 530 -30.39 11.04 0.04
N GLY A 531 -31.59 11.28 0.56
CA GLY A 531 -32.75 11.65 -0.23
C GLY A 531 -32.57 13.00 -0.93
N PRO A 532 -33.31 13.23 -2.03
CA PRO A 532 -33.19 14.45 -2.84
C PRO A 532 -33.54 15.72 -2.06
N ALA A 533 -34.46 15.63 -1.11
CA ALA A 533 -34.95 16.75 -0.32
C ALA A 533 -33.91 17.29 0.68
N VAL A 534 -32.87 16.51 0.97
CA VAL A 534 -31.77 16.95 1.84
C VAL A 534 -30.83 17.85 1.02
N PRO A 535 -30.57 19.09 1.46
CA PRO A 535 -29.70 20.01 0.74
C PRO A 535 -28.25 19.52 0.71
N SER A 536 -27.57 19.65 -0.44
CA SER A 536 -26.15 19.26 -0.57
C SER A 536 -25.25 20.11 0.31
N THR A 537 -25.42 21.43 0.28
CA THR A 537 -24.66 22.36 1.11
C THR A 537 -25.47 22.72 2.37
N PRO A 538 -24.87 22.69 3.57
CA PRO A 538 -23.44 22.49 3.86
C PRO A 538 -23.01 21.03 4.08
N LEU A 539 -23.94 20.06 4.04
CA LEU A 539 -23.66 18.66 4.40
C LEU A 539 -22.47 18.03 3.64
N VAL A 540 -22.44 18.14 2.32
CA VAL A 540 -21.38 17.59 1.45
C VAL A 540 -20.04 18.25 1.75
N ASP A 541 -20.03 19.55 1.95
CA ASP A 541 -18.82 20.32 2.28
C ASP A 541 -18.26 19.88 3.65
N GLU A 542 -19.15 19.66 4.62
CA GLU A 542 -18.78 19.17 5.96
C GLU A 542 -18.24 17.74 5.91
N LEU A 543 -18.90 16.83 5.16
CA LEU A 543 -18.46 15.44 5.02
C LEU A 543 -17.11 15.33 4.29
N GLY A 544 -16.88 16.17 3.26
CA GLY A 544 -15.64 16.21 2.50
C GLY A 544 -14.51 17.01 3.15
N GLY A 545 -14.83 17.79 4.18
CA GLY A 545 -13.87 18.63 4.88
C GLY A 545 -13.11 17.91 5.99
N ARG A 546 -13.70 16.86 6.59
CA ARG A 546 -13.21 16.27 7.84
C ARG A 546 -12.04 15.32 7.62
N ARG A 547 -10.97 15.52 8.39
CA ARG A 547 -9.73 14.74 8.30
C ARG A 547 -9.52 13.77 9.46
N PHE A 548 -8.66 12.78 9.26
CA PHE A 548 -8.14 11.88 10.28
C PHE A 548 -6.61 11.83 10.27
N ILE A 549 -6.06 11.40 11.40
CA ILE A 549 -4.63 11.16 11.61
C ILE A 549 -4.44 9.81 12.29
N GLN A 550 -3.29 9.18 12.07
CA GLN A 550 -2.80 8.10 12.91
C GLN A 550 -1.71 8.67 13.82
N PRO A 551 -1.95 8.85 15.14
CA PRO A 551 -0.97 9.44 16.04
C PRO A 551 0.31 8.59 16.10
N HIS A 552 1.48 9.23 16.15
CA HIS A 552 2.76 8.53 16.20
C HIS A 552 2.83 7.58 17.40
N GLY A 553 3.14 6.30 17.16
CA GLY A 553 3.21 5.27 18.20
C GLY A 553 1.87 4.69 18.64
N ASN A 554 0.73 5.12 18.08
CA ASN A 554 -0.58 4.53 18.33
C ASN A 554 -1.10 3.86 17.04
N PRO A 555 -1.40 2.55 17.05
CA PRO A 555 -1.93 1.88 15.86
C PRO A 555 -3.34 2.36 15.50
N ARG A 556 -4.05 3.04 16.42
CA ARG A 556 -5.44 3.48 16.22
C ARG A 556 -5.53 4.84 15.55
N VAL A 557 -6.48 4.97 14.64
CA VAL A 557 -6.81 6.19 13.92
C VAL A 557 -7.65 7.12 14.79
N LYS A 558 -7.47 8.43 14.60
CA LYS A 558 -8.24 9.48 15.25
C LYS A 558 -8.73 10.49 14.22
N VAL A 559 -10.04 10.76 14.20
CA VAL A 559 -10.59 11.90 13.45
C VAL A 559 -10.13 13.21 14.10
N GLU A 560 -9.84 14.23 13.28
CA GLU A 560 -9.50 15.56 13.77
C GLU A 560 -10.61 16.08 14.71
N SER A 561 -10.25 16.91 15.68
CA SER A 561 -11.20 17.49 16.63
C SER A 561 -12.02 18.62 15.99
N LYS A 562 -13.19 18.96 16.57
CA LYS A 562 -13.99 20.12 16.09
C LYS A 562 -13.16 21.42 16.11
N ARG A 563 -12.27 21.57 17.09
CA ARG A 563 -11.37 22.72 17.22
C ARG A 563 -10.37 22.82 16.06
N GLU A 564 -9.73 21.71 15.69
CA GLU A 564 -8.77 21.66 14.57
C GLU A 564 -9.48 21.86 13.22
N TYR A 565 -10.69 21.33 13.08
CA TYR A 565 -11.52 21.56 11.91
C TYR A 565 -11.91 23.04 11.76
N LYS A 566 -12.35 23.69 12.85
CA LYS A 566 -12.66 25.13 12.87
C LYS A 566 -11.41 25.98 12.62
N SER A 567 -10.23 25.60 13.13
CA SER A 567 -8.98 26.35 12.87
C SER A 567 -8.51 26.30 11.42
N ARG A 568 -9.02 25.36 10.61
CA ARG A 568 -8.84 25.29 9.15
C ARG A 568 -9.77 26.22 8.37
N GLY A 569 -10.54 27.07 9.04
CA GLY A 569 -11.46 28.03 8.41
C GLY A 569 -12.87 27.49 8.15
N HIS A 570 -13.18 26.28 8.63
CA HIS A 570 -14.52 25.68 8.53
C HIS A 570 -15.44 26.12 9.67
N LYS A 571 -16.76 26.03 9.44
CA LYS A 571 -17.77 26.10 10.52
C LYS A 571 -17.86 24.76 11.25
N SER A 572 -18.66 24.68 12.32
CA SER A 572 -18.94 23.39 12.97
C SER A 572 -19.63 22.44 11.97
N PRO A 573 -19.25 21.15 11.89
CA PRO A 573 -19.82 20.21 10.94
C PRO A 573 -21.10 19.56 11.48
N ASP A 574 -22.08 20.38 11.89
CA ASP A 574 -23.25 19.90 12.65
C ASP A 574 -24.18 19.03 11.79
N HIS A 575 -24.24 19.24 10.46
CA HIS A 575 -25.07 18.40 9.58
C HIS A 575 -24.42 17.03 9.39
N ALA A 576 -23.09 17.00 9.22
CA ALA A 576 -22.34 15.76 9.12
C ALA A 576 -22.36 14.98 10.44
N ASP A 577 -22.19 15.66 11.59
CA ASP A 577 -22.27 15.02 12.90
C ASP A 577 -23.65 14.42 13.15
N ALA A 578 -24.74 15.14 12.81
CA ALA A 578 -26.09 14.61 12.90
C ALA A 578 -26.33 13.37 12.01
N LEU A 579 -25.78 13.36 10.79
CA LEU A 579 -25.83 12.20 9.90
C LEU A 579 -25.05 11.00 10.48
N THR A 580 -23.83 11.23 10.94
CA THR A 580 -22.98 10.15 11.48
C THR A 580 -23.59 9.53 12.75
N GLY A 581 -24.24 10.36 13.59
CA GLY A 581 -25.00 9.92 14.75
C GLY A 581 -26.25 9.10 14.39
N LEU A 582 -26.96 9.45 13.31
CA LEU A 582 -28.10 8.67 12.82
C LEU A 582 -27.68 7.25 12.41
N ILE A 583 -26.62 7.14 11.61
CA ILE A 583 -26.07 5.85 11.18
C ILE A 583 -25.70 4.99 12.40
N HIS A 584 -25.04 5.58 13.39
CA HIS A 584 -24.68 4.87 14.61
C HIS A 584 -25.90 4.44 15.42
N THR A 585 -26.90 5.31 15.60
CA THR A 585 -28.14 4.99 16.31
C THR A 585 -28.84 3.78 15.69
N VAL A 586 -28.94 3.76 14.37
CA VAL A 586 -29.55 2.66 13.61
C VAL A 586 -28.71 1.38 13.72
N ARG A 587 -27.37 1.46 13.61
CA ARG A 587 -26.47 0.32 13.82
C ARG A 587 -26.71 -0.32 15.18
N MET A 588 -26.67 0.49 16.23
CA MET A 588 -26.80 0.02 17.61
C MET A 588 -28.22 -0.45 17.93
N GLN A 589 -29.25 0.01 17.22
CA GLN A 589 -30.64 -0.41 17.46
C GLN A 589 -31.04 -1.66 16.69
N SER A 590 -30.69 -1.73 15.41
CA SER A 590 -31.08 -2.84 14.56
C SER A 590 -30.27 -4.11 14.84
N ASN A 591 -29.05 -3.96 15.35
CA ASN A 591 -28.06 -5.04 15.46
C ASN A 591 -27.82 -5.79 14.13
N VAL A 592 -28.09 -5.11 13.01
CA VAL A 592 -27.90 -5.65 11.66
C VAL A 592 -26.48 -5.35 11.22
N LEU A 593 -25.75 -6.41 10.86
CA LEU A 593 -24.42 -6.30 10.31
C LEU A 593 -24.49 -6.20 8.78
N GLN A 594 -24.00 -5.09 8.24
CA GLN A 594 -24.00 -4.84 6.80
C GLN A 594 -22.89 -5.63 6.10
N SER A 595 -23.10 -6.01 4.84
CA SER A 595 -22.13 -6.78 4.03
C SER A 595 -22.14 -6.30 2.58
N PHE A 596 -20.98 -6.39 1.92
CA PHE A 596 -20.85 -6.17 0.47
C PHE A 596 -21.62 -7.23 -0.34
N SER A 597 -21.70 -8.46 0.18
CA SER A 597 -22.36 -9.59 -0.50
C SER A 597 -23.87 -9.62 -0.33
N GLY A 598 -24.42 -8.80 0.57
CA GLY A 598 -25.86 -8.78 0.90
C GLY A 598 -26.39 -10.05 1.57
N ARG A 599 -25.54 -11.00 1.95
CA ARG A 599 -25.96 -12.13 2.79
C ARG A 599 -26.21 -11.60 4.20
N ASP A 600 -27.46 -11.66 4.65
CA ASP A 600 -27.82 -11.40 6.04
C ASP A 600 -26.95 -12.31 6.93
N GLY A 601 -25.97 -11.72 7.62
CA GLY A 601 -25.15 -12.42 8.60
C GLY A 601 -25.99 -12.70 9.84
N LYS A 602 -26.86 -13.71 9.78
CA LYS A 602 -27.43 -14.32 10.98
C LYS A 602 -26.70 -15.63 11.29
N GLU A 603 -26.23 -15.66 12.54
CA GLU A 603 -25.77 -16.81 13.34
C GLU A 603 -24.32 -17.27 13.20
N ASP A 604 -23.48 -16.70 14.09
CA ASP A 604 -22.63 -17.49 15.00
C ASP A 604 -22.29 -16.63 16.24
N VAL A 605 -23.32 -16.25 17.01
CA VAL A 605 -23.09 -15.79 18.39
C VAL A 605 -23.13 -17.04 19.26
N GLN A 606 -21.96 -17.65 19.49
CA GLN A 606 -21.82 -18.58 20.59
C GLN A 606 -22.25 -17.84 21.87
N PRO A 607 -23.10 -18.45 22.73
CA PRO A 607 -23.52 -17.81 23.96
C PRO A 607 -22.28 -17.45 24.76
N MET A 608 -22.20 -16.18 25.18
CA MET A 608 -21.19 -15.65 26.10
C MET A 608 -20.93 -16.69 27.20
N LYS A 609 -19.73 -17.27 27.21
CA LYS A 609 -19.23 -17.97 28.39
C LYS A 609 -19.21 -16.94 29.52
N GLN A 610 -20.17 -17.05 30.43
CA GLN A 610 -20.04 -16.42 31.74
C GLN A 610 -18.66 -16.82 32.28
N ARG A 611 -17.79 -15.82 32.44
CA ARG A 611 -16.55 -15.97 33.21
C ARG A 611 -17.00 -16.30 34.63
N VAL A 612 -16.98 -17.58 34.97
CA VAL A 612 -17.04 -18.02 36.35
C VAL A 612 -15.77 -17.50 37.00
N ASP A 613 -15.95 -16.54 37.90
CA ASP A 613 -14.90 -15.97 38.72
C ASP A 613 -14.39 -17.06 39.67
N VAL A 614 -13.21 -17.61 39.38
CA VAL A 614 -12.60 -18.69 40.17
C VAL A 614 -11.81 -18.09 41.33
N THR A 615 -12.48 -17.28 42.14
CA THR A 615 -12.01 -16.92 43.47
C THR A 615 -13.16 -16.98 44.46
N ASN A 616 -13.56 -18.20 44.82
CA ASN A 616 -13.92 -18.49 46.21
C ASN A 616 -13.82 -20.00 46.49
N ARG A 617 -12.90 -20.32 47.40
CA ARG A 617 -12.78 -21.63 48.07
C ARG A 617 -13.95 -21.83 49.03
N PHE A 618 -14.23 -23.10 49.36
CA PHE A 618 -15.12 -23.61 50.41
C PHE A 618 -16.61 -23.61 50.00
N GLN A 619 -17.41 -24.67 50.11
CA GLN A 619 -17.40 -25.86 50.97
C GLN A 619 -17.97 -27.07 50.20
N ARG A 620 -17.42 -28.27 50.43
CA ARG A 620 -18.17 -29.52 50.31
C ARG A 620 -19.26 -29.50 51.38
N LEU A 621 -20.44 -30.03 51.09
CA LEU A 621 -21.22 -30.90 51.97
C LEU A 621 -22.29 -31.62 51.11
N ASP A 622 -22.23 -32.94 51.21
CA ASP A 622 -23.23 -33.99 50.95
C ASP A 622 -23.65 -34.33 49.52
#